data_AF-A0A7M2Y8W4-F1
#
_entry.id   AF-A0A7M2Y8W4-F1
#
_cell.length_a   1.000
_cell.length_b   1.000
_cell.length_c   1.000
_cell.angle_alpha   90.00
_cell.angle_beta   90.00
_cell.angle_gamma   90.00
#
_symmetry.space_group_name_H-M   'P 1'
#
loop_
_entity.id
_entity.type
_entity.pdbx_description
1 polymer ?
#
loop_
_entity_poly.entity_id
_entity_poly.type
_entity_poly.pdbx_seq_one_letter_code
_entity_poly.pdbx_strand_id
1 'polypeptide(L)'
;MSNRYRFHYKYSFIPDGNKKDSIVQDIMTLDVDLSKKESNFYNDAKRYNYSILSKNGANAVQRLFFLQHNSNLTYNISKDLLKDKMIYRTVYAGIRMKITEKNRPIWILANEEKKIGDYLCQKAQTNYKGRSWIAWVTK
;
A
#
# COMPACT_ATOMS: atom_id res chain seq x y z
N MET A 1 -3.87 21.85 13.83
CA MET A 1 -2.98 20.73 14.22
C MET A 1 -2.92 19.74 13.06
N SER A 2 -1.73 19.31 12.65
CA SER A 2 -1.58 18.31 11.58
C SER A 2 -1.76 16.92 12.18
N ASN A 3 -2.86 16.24 11.85
CA ASN A 3 -3.09 14.87 12.33
C ASN A 3 -2.65 13.88 11.25
N ARG A 4 -1.45 13.32 11.42
CA ARG A 4 -0.80 12.40 10.47
C ARG A 4 -0.55 11.06 11.14
N TYR A 5 -0.96 10.00 10.46
CA TYR A 5 -0.73 8.63 10.90
C TYR A 5 0.13 7.88 9.89
N ARG A 6 0.95 6.97 10.39
CA ARG A 6 1.70 6.00 9.59
C ARG A 6 1.39 4.60 10.11
N PHE A 7 0.98 3.73 9.20
CA PHE A 7 0.75 2.32 9.50
C PHE A 7 1.68 1.47 8.66
N HIS A 8 2.30 0.47 9.28
CA HIS A 8 3.11 -0.54 8.60
C HIS A 8 2.35 -1.86 8.57
N TYR A 9 2.27 -2.46 7.40
CA TYR A 9 1.56 -3.70 7.15
C TYR A 9 2.54 -4.75 6.66
N LYS A 10 2.49 -5.93 7.27
CA LYS A 10 3.02 -7.14 6.67
C LYS A 10 2.05 -7.59 5.57
N TYR A 11 2.47 -7.50 4.32
CA TYR A 11 1.75 -8.01 3.17
C TYR A 11 2.23 -9.42 2.86
N SER A 12 1.32 -10.37 2.63
CA SER A 12 1.66 -11.76 2.34
C SER A 12 0.75 -12.30 1.25
N PHE A 13 1.33 -12.95 0.24
CA PHE A 13 0.60 -13.48 -0.91
C PHE A 13 1.28 -14.70 -1.51
N ILE A 14 0.50 -15.54 -2.18
CA ILE A 14 0.98 -16.68 -2.96
C ILE A 14 0.85 -16.29 -4.44
N PRO A 15 1.96 -16.08 -5.17
CA PRO A 15 1.91 -15.64 -6.57
C PRO A 15 1.38 -16.72 -7.51
N ASP A 16 1.74 -17.97 -7.25
CA ASP A 16 1.36 -19.15 -8.04
C ASP A 16 0.48 -20.07 -7.20
N GLY A 17 -0.79 -20.18 -7.58
CA GLY A 17 -1.76 -21.01 -6.87
C GLY A 17 -1.40 -22.51 -6.84
N ASN A 18 -0.54 -22.97 -7.75
CA ASN A 18 -0.05 -24.35 -7.78
C ASN A 18 1.11 -24.60 -6.79
N LYS A 19 1.73 -23.53 -6.27
CA LYS A 19 2.85 -23.58 -5.33
C LYS A 19 2.46 -22.92 -4.02
N LYS A 20 1.57 -23.57 -3.28
CA LYS A 20 0.98 -23.03 -2.04
C LYS A 20 2.02 -22.64 -0.98
N ASP A 21 3.19 -23.28 -0.99
CA ASP A 21 4.28 -23.00 -0.05
C ASP A 21 5.12 -21.77 -0.44
N SER A 22 4.91 -21.19 -1.63
CA SER A 22 5.63 -20.01 -2.12
C SER A 22 5.00 -18.71 -1.59
N ILE A 23 4.99 -18.54 -0.27
CA ILE A 23 4.50 -17.31 0.36
C ILE A 23 5.55 -16.22 0.19
N VAL A 24 5.18 -15.17 -0.55
CA VAL A 24 5.97 -13.95 -0.70
C VAL A 24 5.47 -12.92 0.30
N GLN A 25 6.40 -12.20 0.92
CA GLN A 25 6.09 -11.19 1.93
C GLN A 25 6.77 -9.87 1.59
N ASP A 26 6.06 -8.78 1.86
CA ASP A 26 6.55 -7.41 1.71
C ASP A 26 6.07 -6.56 2.88
N ILE A 27 6.77 -5.47 3.17
CA ILE A 27 6.31 -4.45 4.11
C ILE A 27 5.73 -3.28 3.32
N MET A 28 4.47 -2.97 3.59
CA MET A 28 3.76 -1.84 2.98
C MET A 28 3.50 -0.77 4.04
N THR A 29 3.61 0.49 3.62
CA THR A 29 3.42 1.65 4.48
C THR A 29 2.22 2.44 3.97
N LEU A 30 1.30 2.79 4.88
CA LEU A 30 0.19 3.71 4.65
C LEU A 30 0.44 4.99 5.45
N ASP A 31 0.70 6.08 4.73
CA ASP A 31 0.70 7.42 5.29
C ASP A 31 -0.69 8.04 5.11
N VAL A 32 -1.27 8.60 6.17
CA VAL A 32 -2.58 9.28 6.17
C VAL A 32 -2.41 10.68 6.74
N ASP A 33 -2.85 11.70 6.01
CA ASP A 33 -2.97 13.07 6.50
C ASP A 33 -4.46 13.42 6.57
N LEU A 34 -5.03 13.36 7.78
CA LEU A 34 -6.46 13.63 7.98
C LEU A 34 -6.81 15.10 7.72
N SER A 35 -5.86 16.02 7.95
CA SER A 35 -6.08 17.45 7.72
C SER A 35 -6.24 17.77 6.23
N LYS A 36 -5.54 17.02 5.37
CA LYS A 36 -5.64 17.14 3.91
C LYS A 36 -6.64 16.17 3.28
N LYS A 37 -7.14 15.20 4.06
CA LYS A 37 -7.88 14.02 3.58
C LYS A 37 -7.13 13.29 2.46
N GLU A 38 -5.82 13.15 2.64
CA GLU A 38 -4.92 12.49 1.70
C GLU A 38 -4.37 11.20 2.31
N SER A 39 -4.12 10.19 1.47
CA SER A 39 -3.39 8.99 1.88
C SER A 39 -2.49 8.47 0.78
N ASN A 40 -1.40 7.82 1.18
CA ASN A 40 -0.42 7.25 0.28
C ASN A 40 0.00 5.86 0.78
N PHE A 41 -0.27 4.84 -0.03
CA PHE A 41 0.08 3.45 0.24
C PHE A 41 1.19 2.99 -0.71
N TYR A 42 2.29 2.48 -0.17
CA TYR A 42 3.49 2.14 -0.93
C TYR A 42 4.31 1.05 -0.25
N ASN A 43 5.16 0.38 -1.02
CA ASN A 43 6.13 -0.56 -0.46
C ASN A 43 7.26 0.19 0.25
N ASP A 44 7.63 -0.24 1.45
CA ASP A 44 8.59 0.45 2.31
C ASP A 44 10.01 0.51 1.70
N ALA A 45 10.41 -0.51 0.94
CA ALA A 45 11.68 -0.53 0.20
C ALA A 45 11.82 0.67 -0.75
N LYS A 46 10.70 1.17 -1.30
CA LYS A 46 10.69 2.36 -2.15
C LYS A 46 11.10 3.62 -1.40
N ARG A 47 10.76 3.74 -0.12
CA ARG A 47 11.14 4.88 0.74
C ARG A 47 12.63 4.88 1.01
N TYR A 48 13.17 3.72 1.38
CA TYR A 48 14.60 3.53 1.56
C TYR A 48 15.36 3.87 0.28
N ASN A 49 14.87 3.38 -0.86
CA ASN A 49 15.46 3.68 -2.16
C ASN A 49 15.41 5.19 -2.48
N TYR A 50 14.27 5.85 -2.26
CA TYR A 50 14.17 7.29 -2.52
C TYR A 50 15.11 8.11 -1.63
N SER A 51 15.28 7.74 -0.36
CA SER A 51 16.16 8.46 0.57
C SER A 51 17.65 8.29 0.28
N ILE A 52 18.06 7.16 -0.32
CA ILE A 52 19.44 6.94 -0.76
C ILE A 52 19.70 7.66 -2.09
N LEU A 53 18.78 7.59 -3.07
CA LEU A 53 18.96 8.28 -4.36
C LEU A 53 18.92 9.80 -4.25
N SER A 54 18.13 10.33 -3.32
CA SER A 54 17.99 11.78 -3.15
C SER A 54 19.21 12.43 -2.49
N LYS A 55 20.12 11.65 -1.90
CA LYS A 55 21.44 12.14 -1.50
C LYS A 55 22.32 12.20 -2.74
N ASN A 56 22.50 13.42 -3.27
CA ASN A 56 23.42 13.70 -4.38
C ASN A 56 24.75 12.96 -4.17
N GLY A 57 25.09 12.00 -5.05
CA GLY A 57 26.35 11.27 -5.00
C GLY A 57 26.28 9.76 -4.75
N ALA A 58 25.13 9.10 -5.00
CA ALA A 58 25.04 7.65 -4.83
C ALA A 58 26.05 6.89 -5.70
N ASN A 59 27.06 6.33 -5.05
CA ASN A 59 28.16 5.57 -5.65
C ASN A 59 27.72 4.13 -6.04
N ALA A 60 28.58 3.40 -6.76
CA ALA A 60 28.25 2.06 -7.29
C ALA A 60 27.79 1.06 -6.20
N VAL A 61 28.32 1.20 -4.98
CA VAL A 61 27.92 0.41 -3.81
C VAL A 61 26.49 0.72 -3.38
N GLN A 62 26.12 2.00 -3.32
CA GLN A 62 24.73 2.39 -3.06
C GLN A 62 23.80 1.84 -4.15
N ARG A 63 24.20 1.91 -5.44
CA ARG A 63 23.51 1.27 -6.58
C ARG A 63 23.27 -0.24 -6.40
N LEU A 64 24.21 -0.97 -5.81
CA LEU A 64 24.06 -2.39 -5.48
C LEU A 64 23.05 -2.63 -4.34
N PHE A 65 22.99 -1.76 -3.33
CA PHE A 65 21.97 -1.84 -2.27
C PHE A 65 20.53 -1.62 -2.78
N PHE A 66 20.33 -0.90 -3.89
CA PHE A 66 19.01 -0.81 -4.56
C PHE A 66 18.51 -2.15 -5.06
N LEU A 67 19.41 -2.98 -5.59
CA LEU A 67 19.08 -4.31 -6.10
C LEU A 67 18.77 -5.28 -4.95
N GLN A 68 19.31 -5.02 -3.74
CA GLN A 68 19.02 -5.85 -2.56
C GLN A 68 17.66 -5.50 -1.92
N HIS A 69 17.19 -4.27 -2.06
CA HIS A 69 15.85 -3.84 -1.66
C HIS A 69 14.83 -4.01 -2.81
N ASN A 70 14.88 -5.17 -3.48
CA ASN A 70 13.89 -5.55 -4.47
C ASN A 70 12.55 -5.81 -3.78
N SER A 71 11.59 -4.92 -3.95
CA SER A 71 10.22 -5.17 -3.51
C SER A 71 9.51 -6.09 -4.49
N ASN A 72 8.77 -7.07 -3.98
CA ASN A 72 7.92 -7.92 -4.81
C ASN A 72 6.74 -7.11 -5.38
N LEU A 73 6.31 -6.10 -4.64
CA LEU A 73 5.30 -5.12 -5.02
C LEU A 73 5.93 -3.76 -5.27
N THR A 74 5.79 -3.23 -6.49
CA THR A 74 6.35 -1.94 -6.89
C THR A 74 5.29 -0.84 -7.01
N TYR A 75 4.03 -1.17 -6.75
CA TYR A 75 2.92 -0.24 -6.91
C TYR A 75 2.80 0.77 -5.76
N ASN A 76 2.14 1.87 -6.05
CA ASN A 76 1.77 2.91 -5.12
C ASN A 76 0.33 3.35 -5.38
N ILE A 77 -0.41 3.62 -4.31
CA ILE A 77 -1.78 4.13 -4.38
C ILE A 77 -1.82 5.44 -3.61
N SER A 78 -2.12 6.54 -4.30
CA SER A 78 -2.37 7.84 -3.67
C SER A 78 -3.84 8.22 -3.79
N LYS A 79 -4.46 8.65 -2.69
CA LYS A 79 -5.83 9.14 -2.66
C LYS A 79 -5.87 10.56 -2.13
N ASP A 80 -6.64 11.41 -2.80
CA ASP A 80 -7.04 12.75 -2.38
C ASP A 80 -8.57 12.74 -2.34
N LEU A 81 -9.13 12.68 -1.14
CA LEU A 81 -10.57 12.55 -0.96
C LEU A 81 -11.31 13.87 -1.19
N LEU A 82 -10.64 15.02 -1.06
CA LEU A 82 -11.25 16.33 -1.35
C LEU A 82 -11.50 16.49 -2.84
N LYS A 83 -10.61 15.95 -3.69
CA LYS A 83 -10.73 15.98 -5.15
C LYS A 83 -11.32 14.70 -5.74
N ASP A 84 -11.84 13.80 -4.89
CA ASP A 84 -12.30 12.45 -5.25
C ASP A 84 -11.32 11.70 -6.18
N LYS A 85 -10.02 11.86 -5.96
CA LYS A 85 -8.98 11.34 -6.85
C LYS A 85 -8.29 10.13 -6.25
N MET A 86 -8.22 9.04 -7.01
CA MET A 86 -7.40 7.88 -6.70
C MET A 86 -6.47 7.57 -7.86
N ILE A 87 -5.17 7.49 -7.58
CA ILE A 87 -4.15 7.21 -8.59
C ILE A 87 -3.38 5.96 -8.18
N TYR A 88 -3.43 4.95 -9.03
CA TYR A 88 -2.58 3.78 -8.97
C TYR A 88 -1.36 4.00 -9.87
N ARG A 89 -0.16 3.86 -9.30
CA ARG A 89 1.10 3.94 -10.03
C ARG A 89 1.81 2.60 -9.93
N THR A 90 2.31 2.08 -11.03
CA THR A 90 3.07 0.83 -11.04
C THR A 90 4.13 0.85 -12.14
N VAL A 91 5.04 -0.12 -12.12
CA VAL A 91 6.00 -0.37 -13.19
C VAL A 91 5.75 -1.77 -13.73
N TYR A 92 5.56 -1.89 -15.03
CA TYR A 92 5.41 -3.17 -15.71
C TYR A 92 6.30 -3.17 -16.95
N ALA A 93 7.15 -4.20 -17.09
CA ALA A 93 8.12 -4.31 -18.19
C ALA A 93 8.94 -3.01 -18.42
N GLY A 94 9.38 -2.35 -17.35
CA GLY A 94 10.12 -1.09 -17.41
C GLY A 94 9.27 0.16 -17.68
N ILE A 95 8.00 0.01 -18.03
CA ILE A 95 7.08 1.11 -18.33
C ILE A 95 6.41 1.57 -17.03
N ARG A 96 6.57 2.87 -16.71
CA ARG A 96 5.85 3.50 -15.59
C ARG A 96 4.43 3.83 -16.02
N MET A 97 3.46 3.23 -15.33
CA MET A 97 2.05 3.45 -15.57
C MET A 97 1.43 4.29 -14.45
N LYS A 98 0.52 5.18 -14.83
CA LYS A 98 -0.30 5.98 -13.93
C LYS A 98 -1.75 5.82 -14.36
N ILE A 99 -2.54 5.19 -13.50
CA ILE A 99 -3.92 4.84 -13.75
C ILE A 99 -4.79 5.63 -12.76
N THR A 100 -5.70 6.43 -13.29
CA THR A 100 -6.71 7.10 -12.48
C THR A 100 -7.86 6.13 -12.27
N GLU A 101 -8.10 5.72 -11.03
CA GLU A 101 -9.20 4.82 -10.69
C GLU A 101 -10.49 5.60 -10.46
N LYS A 102 -11.53 5.22 -11.19
CA LYS A 102 -12.85 5.88 -11.15
C LYS A 102 -13.85 5.14 -10.25
N ASN A 103 -13.71 3.82 -10.13
CA ASN A 103 -14.68 2.98 -9.42
C ASN A 103 -14.17 2.63 -8.02
N ARG A 104 -15.03 2.77 -7.01
CA ARG A 104 -14.72 2.44 -5.61
C ARG A 104 -15.54 1.22 -5.16
N PRO A 105 -14.98 0.35 -4.30
CA PRO A 105 -15.77 -0.69 -3.64
C PRO A 105 -16.86 -0.07 -2.75
N ILE A 106 -18.04 -0.69 -2.72
CA ILE A 106 -19.12 -0.35 -1.80
C ILE A 106 -19.02 -1.32 -0.61
N TRP A 107 -18.57 -0.79 0.53
CA TRP A 107 -18.36 -1.59 1.73
C TRP A 107 -19.64 -1.74 2.55
N ILE A 108 -19.89 -2.95 3.02
CA ILE A 108 -20.95 -3.29 3.96
C ILE A 108 -20.28 -3.55 5.31
N LEU A 109 -20.66 -2.77 6.34
CA LEU A 109 -20.17 -2.97 7.70
C LEU A 109 -20.87 -4.17 8.34
N ALA A 110 -20.11 -4.98 9.07
CA ALA A 110 -20.61 -6.09 9.87
C ALA A 110 -20.49 -5.77 11.37
N ASN A 111 -21.26 -6.46 12.20
CA ASN A 111 -21.23 -6.28 13.66
C ASN A 111 -20.01 -6.94 14.34
N GLU A 112 -19.15 -7.60 13.57
CA GLU A 112 -17.95 -8.25 14.09
C GLU A 112 -16.87 -7.20 14.37
N GLU A 113 -16.32 -7.22 15.58
CA GLU A 113 -15.26 -6.32 16.03
C GLU A 113 -14.02 -7.10 16.45
N LYS A 114 -12.84 -6.50 16.27
CA LYS A 114 -11.55 -7.08 16.65
C LYS A 114 -10.58 -5.99 17.05
N LYS A 115 -9.79 -6.24 18.10
CA LYS A 115 -8.67 -5.38 18.48
C LYS A 115 -7.44 -5.69 17.61
N ILE A 116 -6.88 -4.67 16.96
CA ILE A 116 -5.65 -4.75 16.15
C ILE A 116 -4.67 -3.69 16.66
N GLY A 117 -3.59 -4.13 17.32
CA GLY A 117 -2.76 -3.21 18.11
C GLY A 117 -3.61 -2.57 19.20
N ASP A 118 -3.65 -1.24 19.23
CA ASP A 118 -4.46 -0.46 20.17
C ASP A 118 -5.83 -0.04 19.61
N TYR A 119 -6.13 -0.42 18.37
CA TYR A 119 -7.35 0.01 17.69
C TYR A 119 -8.46 -1.04 17.82
N LEU A 120 -9.64 -0.60 18.23
CA LEU A 120 -10.87 -1.37 18.05
C LEU A 120 -11.32 -1.20 16.59
N CYS A 121 -11.37 -2.30 15.86
CA CYS A 121 -11.69 -2.32 14.43
C CYS A 121 -13.02 -3.05 14.19
N GLN A 122 -13.83 -2.51 13.28
CA GLN A 122 -15.05 -3.14 12.79
C GLN A 122 -14.78 -3.82 11.44
N LYS A 123 -15.37 -5.00 11.24
CA LYS A 123 -15.29 -5.72 9.96
C LYS A 123 -16.13 -5.03 8.89
N ALA A 124 -15.59 -4.97 7.68
CA ALA A 124 -16.26 -4.52 6.48
C ALA A 124 -16.04 -5.52 5.34
N GLN A 125 -17.06 -5.74 4.51
CA GLN A 125 -17.00 -6.69 3.39
C GLN A 125 -17.48 -6.03 2.09
N THR A 126 -16.95 -6.48 0.95
CA THR A 126 -17.39 -6.05 -0.38
C THR A 126 -17.06 -7.12 -1.41
N ASN A 127 -17.86 -7.19 -2.47
CA ASN A 127 -17.46 -7.85 -3.71
C ASN A 127 -16.99 -6.78 -4.69
N TYR A 128 -15.75 -6.86 -5.14
CA TYR A 128 -15.15 -5.83 -6.00
C TYR A 128 -14.13 -6.43 -6.96
N LYS A 129 -14.27 -6.10 -8.24
CA LYS A 129 -13.42 -6.60 -9.35
C LYS A 129 -13.30 -8.14 -9.35
N GLY A 130 -14.42 -8.84 -9.17
CA GLY A 130 -14.48 -10.31 -9.22
C GLY A 130 -13.89 -11.02 -8.00
N ARG A 131 -13.63 -10.30 -6.90
CA ARG A 131 -13.11 -10.87 -5.65
C ARG A 131 -13.94 -10.42 -4.46
N SER A 132 -14.02 -11.27 -3.44
CA SER A 132 -14.57 -10.91 -2.14
C SER A 132 -13.45 -10.40 -1.24
N TRP A 133 -13.67 -9.23 -0.65
CA TRP A 133 -12.72 -8.56 0.22
C TRP A 133 -13.28 -8.41 1.62
N ILE A 134 -12.40 -8.56 2.60
CA ILE A 134 -12.66 -8.25 4.01
C ILE A 134 -11.66 -7.18 4.42
N ALA A 135 -12.13 -6.14 5.09
CA ALA A 135 -11.31 -5.12 5.72
C ALA A 135 -11.68 -5.00 7.20
N TRP A 136 -10.72 -4.58 8.01
CA TRP A 136 -10.92 -4.18 9.40
C TRP A 136 -10.61 -2.70 9.51
N VAL A 137 -11.61 -1.89 9.87
CA VAL A 137 -11.53 -0.43 9.84
C VAL A 137 -11.74 0.15 11.24
N THR A 138 -11.02 1.23 11.56
CA THR A 138 -11.15 1.96 12.83
C THR A 138 -11.48 3.43 12.55
N LYS A 139 -12.07 4.12 13.52
CA LYS A 139 -12.55 5.50 13.41
C LYS A 139 -11.49 6.52 13.82
#